data_AF-A0A956FFR4-F1
#
_entry.id   AF-A0A956FFR4-F1
#
_cell.length_a   1.000
_cell.length_b   1.000
_cell.length_c   1.000
_cell.angle_alpha   90.00
_cell.angle_beta   90.00
_cell.angle_gamma   90.00
#
_symmetry.space_group_name_H-M   'P 1'
#
loop_
_entity.id
_entity.type
_entity.pdbx_description
1 polymer ?
#
loop_
_entity_poly.entity_id
_entity_poly.type
_entity_poly.pdbx_seq_one_letter_code
_entity_poly.pdbx_strand_id
1 'polypeptide(L)'
;MTKRALHLPSLVLVAALGPWASLPGGAAPMAWLVSSAAAPPGEIEIDASEVGTMPPTMVREIQRNATTVIVDAGLDPAAVTVSLVEVDPLEIIRGVRVSIVTDAASLVDPEHDSRGPLLAQCRACSDGELAGLAIEATLEAVDRFEELTAPAAPTVEPTSPGPSPPEPSPPEPTSPDEPERVALGPAGWAGVGLLGLGLASAVTGAVLASREPAPFPDEPTKHELRDLRPPGYTVLGVGGALLVTGAVLLVVDRRRARRSTQAHRPVVGPSLTGIEVIWRF
;
A
#
# COMPACT_ATOMS: atom_id res chain seq x y z
N MET A 1 -23.56 -47.99 10.41
CA MET A 1 -22.88 -48.80 9.38
C MET A 1 -21.44 -48.33 9.25
N THR A 2 -20.53 -49.17 9.74
CA THR A 2 -19.07 -49.27 9.48
C THR A 2 -18.18 -48.02 9.46
N LYS A 3 -17.67 -47.67 10.65
CA LYS A 3 -16.36 -47.01 10.86
C LYS A 3 -15.24 -47.98 10.45
N ARG A 4 -14.36 -47.60 9.52
CA ARG A 4 -13.08 -48.27 9.28
C ARG A 4 -11.97 -47.47 9.95
N ALA A 5 -11.43 -48.00 11.04
CA ALA A 5 -10.19 -47.56 11.65
C ALA A 5 -9.02 -48.11 10.83
N LEU A 6 -8.18 -47.21 10.30
CA LEU A 6 -6.90 -47.56 9.68
C LEU A 6 -5.81 -47.38 10.74
N HIS A 7 -5.31 -48.51 11.23
CA HIS A 7 -4.09 -48.60 12.01
C HIS A 7 -2.89 -48.30 11.09
N LEU A 8 -2.12 -47.25 11.40
CA LEU A 8 -0.78 -47.04 10.85
C LEU A 8 0.25 -47.60 11.85
N PRO A 9 1.21 -48.42 11.39
CA PRO A 9 2.23 -49.00 12.26
C PRO A 9 3.28 -47.96 12.66
N SER A 10 3.61 -47.96 13.95
CA SER A 10 4.71 -47.22 14.56
C SER A 10 6.05 -47.65 13.97
N LEU A 11 6.69 -46.76 13.22
CA LEU A 11 8.06 -46.92 12.74
C LEU A 11 9.01 -46.34 13.79
N VAL A 12 9.59 -47.22 14.61
CA VAL A 12 10.65 -46.89 15.56
C VAL A 12 11.94 -46.68 14.78
N LEU A 13 12.34 -45.42 14.60
CA LEU A 13 13.63 -45.08 14.01
C LEU A 13 14.69 -45.06 15.11
N VAL A 14 15.48 -46.13 15.20
CA VAL A 14 16.69 -46.20 16.03
C VAL A 14 17.81 -45.51 15.26
N ALA A 15 18.12 -44.26 15.61
CA ALA A 15 19.32 -43.57 15.13
C ALA A 15 20.49 -43.92 16.05
N ALA A 16 21.41 -44.74 15.52
CA ALA A 16 22.67 -45.08 16.16
C ALA A 16 23.60 -43.85 16.19
N LEU A 17 24.04 -43.48 17.39
CA LEU A 17 25.12 -42.53 17.63
C LEU A 17 26.46 -43.21 17.27
N GLY A 18 27.05 -42.82 16.14
CA GLY A 18 28.43 -43.14 15.79
C GLY A 18 29.35 -41.95 16.05
N PRO A 19 30.59 -42.14 16.55
CA PRO A 19 31.53 -41.07 16.80
C PRO A 19 32.20 -40.66 15.49
N TRP A 20 31.88 -39.48 14.96
CA TRP A 20 32.52 -38.96 13.76
C TRP A 20 33.83 -38.26 14.13
N ALA A 21 34.88 -38.81 13.54
CA ALA A 21 36.26 -38.38 13.64
C ALA A 21 36.43 -36.94 13.14
N SER A 22 37.28 -36.21 13.86
CA SER A 22 37.74 -34.87 13.54
C SER A 22 38.63 -34.90 12.29
N LEU A 23 38.14 -34.37 11.17
CA LEU A 23 38.96 -34.02 10.01
C LEU A 23 39.39 -32.55 10.14
N PRO A 24 40.70 -32.23 10.14
CA PRO A 24 41.18 -30.86 10.00
C PRO A 24 41.24 -30.49 8.52
N GLY A 25 40.58 -29.41 8.11
CA GLY A 25 40.82 -28.79 6.80
C GLY A 25 39.67 -28.80 5.80
N GLY A 26 38.45 -28.51 6.24
CA GLY A 26 37.36 -28.09 5.35
C GLY A 26 37.20 -26.58 5.44
N ALA A 27 37.46 -25.86 4.35
CA ALA A 27 37.07 -24.46 4.22
C ALA A 27 35.55 -24.36 4.48
N ALA A 28 35.18 -23.80 5.62
CA ALA A 28 33.79 -23.61 5.98
C ALA A 28 33.11 -22.80 4.87
N PRO A 29 31.96 -23.24 4.34
CA PRO A 29 31.13 -22.32 3.57
C PRO A 29 30.89 -21.12 4.47
N MET A 30 31.28 -19.92 4.02
CA MET A 30 30.80 -18.68 4.62
C MET A 30 29.29 -18.68 4.45
N ALA A 31 28.59 -19.31 5.40
CA ALA A 31 27.22 -18.98 5.69
C ALA A 31 27.28 -17.52 6.11
N TRP A 32 26.97 -16.63 5.17
CA TRP A 32 26.64 -15.26 5.47
C TRP A 32 25.39 -15.34 6.35
N LEU A 33 25.60 -15.41 7.66
CA LEU A 33 24.58 -15.03 8.63
C LEU A 33 24.31 -13.56 8.32
N VAL A 34 23.34 -13.32 7.44
CA VAL A 34 22.69 -12.03 7.33
C VAL A 34 21.95 -11.86 8.64
N SER A 35 22.71 -11.43 9.64
CA SER A 35 22.18 -11.02 10.92
C SER A 35 21.22 -9.90 10.60
N SER A 36 19.92 -10.11 10.81
CA SER A 36 18.94 -9.03 10.79
C SER A 36 19.45 -8.01 11.80
N ALA A 37 20.04 -6.93 11.31
CA ALA A 37 20.53 -5.87 12.14
C ALA A 37 19.28 -5.19 12.68
N ALA A 38 19.05 -5.29 13.99
CA ALA A 38 17.97 -4.58 14.64
C ALA A 38 17.95 -3.13 14.14
N ALA A 39 16.79 -2.68 13.67
CA ALA A 39 16.62 -1.34 13.13
C ALA A 39 17.11 -0.31 14.19
N PRO A 40 17.76 0.79 13.77
CA PRO A 40 18.07 1.85 14.70
C PRO A 40 16.77 2.37 15.34
N PRO A 41 16.82 2.85 16.59
CA PRO A 41 15.61 3.31 17.29
C PRO A 41 14.91 4.40 16.47
N GLY A 42 13.61 4.22 16.24
CA GLY A 42 12.76 5.14 15.47
C GLY A 42 12.63 4.81 13.98
N GLU A 43 13.15 3.68 13.51
CA GLU A 43 12.88 3.16 12.17
C GLU A 43 12.08 1.85 12.26
N ILE A 44 11.22 1.60 11.27
CA ILE A 44 10.53 0.32 11.15
C ILE A 44 11.51 -0.80 10.81
N GLU A 45 11.19 -2.03 11.19
CA GLU A 45 11.93 -3.22 10.78
C GLU A 45 11.42 -3.73 9.43
N ILE A 46 12.33 -3.95 8.48
CA ILE A 46 12.04 -4.59 7.19
C ILE A 46 12.71 -5.97 7.18
N ASP A 47 11.91 -7.03 7.25
CA ASP A 47 12.38 -8.41 7.06
C ASP A 47 12.30 -8.77 5.58
N ALA A 48 13.45 -8.81 4.91
CA ALA A 48 13.59 -9.22 3.51
C ALA A 48 14.27 -10.60 3.37
N SER A 49 14.34 -11.39 4.45
CA SER A 49 15.12 -12.64 4.48
C SER A 49 14.62 -13.70 3.50
N GLU A 50 13.32 -13.70 3.17
CA GLU A 50 12.72 -14.68 2.25
C GLU A 50 12.83 -14.29 0.77
N VAL A 51 12.91 -13.00 0.44
CA VAL A 51 12.88 -12.53 -0.97
C VAL A 51 14.28 -12.48 -1.61
N GLY A 52 15.27 -13.08 -0.95
CA GLY A 52 16.60 -13.26 -1.51
C GLY A 52 17.35 -11.94 -1.76
N THR A 53 17.80 -11.71 -2.99
CA THR A 53 18.84 -10.73 -3.36
C THR A 53 18.39 -9.26 -3.41
N MET A 54 17.40 -8.86 -2.61
CA MET A 54 16.95 -7.47 -2.64
C MET A 54 18.11 -6.53 -2.27
N PRO A 55 18.44 -5.53 -3.11
CA PRO A 55 19.57 -4.64 -2.83
C PRO A 55 19.36 -3.89 -1.50
N PRO A 56 20.40 -3.73 -0.67
CA PRO A 56 20.28 -3.02 0.63
C PRO A 56 19.93 -1.54 0.46
N THR A 57 20.11 -0.96 -0.73
CA THR A 57 19.61 0.39 -1.05
C THR A 57 18.09 0.43 -1.15
N MET A 58 17.47 -0.62 -1.70
CA MET A 58 16.04 -0.73 -1.87
C MET A 58 15.34 -1.01 -0.54
N VAL A 59 15.90 -1.89 0.30
CA VAL A 59 15.42 -2.12 1.67
C VAL A 59 15.38 -0.81 2.47
N ARG A 60 16.46 0.00 2.39
CA ARG A 60 16.51 1.31 3.06
C ARG A 60 15.51 2.32 2.49
N GLU A 61 15.20 2.23 1.19
CA GLU A 61 14.19 3.08 0.56
C GLU A 61 12.78 2.71 1.04
N ILE A 62 12.45 1.42 1.06
CA ILE A 62 11.19 0.91 1.65
C ILE A 62 11.10 1.34 3.10
N GLN A 63 12.13 1.10 3.90
CA GLN A 63 12.19 1.45 5.31
C GLN A 63 11.91 2.95 5.55
N ARG A 64 12.58 3.83 4.78
CA ARG A 64 12.38 5.29 4.88
C ARG A 64 10.95 5.70 4.54
N ASN A 65 10.41 5.19 3.43
CA ASN A 65 9.09 5.58 2.94
C ASN A 65 7.98 5.07 3.87
N ALA A 66 8.05 3.79 4.27
CA ALA A 66 7.07 3.22 5.19
C ALA A 66 7.21 3.80 6.61
N THR A 67 8.41 4.13 7.10
CA THR A 67 8.55 4.87 8.38
C THR A 67 7.82 6.21 8.33
N THR A 68 7.90 6.93 7.20
CA THR A 68 7.18 8.20 7.02
C THR A 68 5.67 8.00 7.11
N VAL A 69 5.13 6.96 6.47
CA VAL A 69 3.71 6.59 6.54
C VAL A 69 3.28 6.29 7.98
N ILE A 70 4.05 5.48 8.71
CA ILE A 70 3.75 5.09 10.09
C ILE A 70 3.79 6.30 11.04
N VAL A 71 4.79 7.17 10.92
CA VAL A 71 4.91 8.38 11.72
C VAL A 71 3.78 9.37 11.42
N ASP A 72 3.41 9.54 10.15
CA ASP A 72 2.29 10.42 9.74
C ASP A 72 0.94 9.93 10.29
N ALA A 73 0.79 8.62 10.50
CA ALA A 73 -0.36 7.99 11.16
C ALA A 73 -0.33 8.08 12.69
N GLY A 74 0.75 8.62 13.28
CA GLY A 74 0.91 8.73 14.73
C GLY A 74 1.24 7.42 15.44
N LEU A 75 1.73 6.42 14.71
CA LEU A 75 2.16 5.12 15.24
C LEU A 75 3.66 5.13 15.55
N ASP A 76 4.09 4.33 16.53
CA ASP A 76 5.50 4.11 16.82
C ASP A 76 6.13 3.20 15.74
N PRO A 77 7.18 3.63 15.03
CA PRO A 77 7.89 2.79 14.07
C PRO A 77 8.36 1.44 14.66
N ALA A 78 8.70 1.40 15.94
CA ALA A 78 9.13 0.16 16.59
C ALA A 78 7.99 -0.86 16.79
N ALA A 79 6.73 -0.43 16.67
CA ALA A 79 5.55 -1.29 16.75
C ALA A 79 5.20 -1.96 15.42
N VAL A 80 5.92 -1.65 14.33
CA VAL A 80 5.59 -2.08 12.97
C VAL A 80 6.73 -2.87 12.35
N THR A 81 6.40 -4.06 11.85
CA THR A 81 7.33 -4.89 11.06
C THR A 81 6.72 -5.14 9.68
N VAL A 82 7.49 -4.90 8.63
CA VAL A 82 7.12 -5.23 7.25
C VAL A 82 7.95 -6.41 6.80
N SER A 83 7.30 -7.53 6.50
CA SER A 83 7.96 -8.75 6.02
C SER A 83 7.68 -8.94 4.54
N LEU A 84 8.73 -9.01 3.74
CA LEU A 84 8.68 -9.41 2.34
C LEU A 84 8.81 -10.94 2.31
N VAL A 85 7.83 -11.62 1.72
CA VAL A 85 7.71 -13.09 1.78
C VAL A 85 7.60 -13.71 0.38
N GLU A 86 8.15 -14.90 0.21
CA GLU A 86 7.87 -15.74 -0.96
C GLU A 86 6.63 -16.60 -0.67
N VAL A 87 5.51 -16.27 -1.31
CA VAL A 87 4.23 -16.95 -1.10
C VAL A 87 4.21 -18.29 -1.84
N ASP A 88 4.71 -18.31 -3.08
CA ASP A 88 4.86 -19.51 -3.88
C ASP A 88 6.15 -19.43 -4.73
N PRO A 89 7.19 -20.21 -4.40
CA PRO A 89 8.45 -20.17 -5.14
C PRO A 89 8.37 -20.83 -6.53
N LEU A 90 7.38 -21.70 -6.78
CA LEU A 90 7.19 -22.34 -8.09
C LEU A 90 6.53 -21.38 -9.08
N GLU A 91 5.59 -20.57 -8.60
CA GLU A 91 4.93 -19.55 -9.42
C GLU A 91 5.60 -18.18 -9.38
N ILE A 92 6.67 -18.02 -8.57
CA ILE A 92 7.36 -16.75 -8.32
C ILE A 92 6.36 -15.70 -7.81
N ILE A 93 5.54 -16.10 -6.84
CA ILE A 93 4.62 -15.19 -6.14
C ILE A 93 5.33 -14.66 -4.91
N ARG A 94 5.49 -13.35 -4.86
CA ARG A 94 6.05 -12.62 -3.73
C ARG A 94 4.94 -11.80 -3.09
N GLY A 95 5.05 -11.53 -1.81
CA GLY A 95 4.04 -10.79 -1.07
C GLY A 95 4.61 -9.96 0.06
N VAL A 96 3.75 -9.14 0.63
CA VAL A 96 4.06 -8.27 1.74
C VAL A 96 3.09 -8.54 2.88
N ARG A 97 3.67 -8.86 4.03
CA ARG A 97 2.97 -8.96 5.31
C ARG A 97 3.37 -7.78 6.18
N VAL A 98 2.41 -7.27 6.94
CA VAL A 98 2.65 -6.17 7.87
C VAL A 98 2.05 -6.53 9.22
N SER A 99 2.86 -6.53 10.26
CA SER A 99 2.40 -6.66 11.64
C SER A 99 2.47 -5.30 12.33
N ILE A 100 1.42 -4.99 13.10
CA ILE A 100 1.36 -3.81 13.95
C ILE A 100 1.00 -4.31 15.35
N VAL A 101 1.86 -4.07 16.32
CA VAL A 101 1.70 -4.53 17.71
C VAL A 101 1.82 -3.34 18.66
N THR A 102 0.70 -2.92 19.23
CA THR A 102 0.64 -1.84 20.23
C THR A 102 -0.05 -2.35 21.50
N ASP A 103 0.00 -1.55 22.57
CA ASP A 103 -0.76 -1.84 23.79
C ASP A 103 -2.29 -1.79 23.57
N ALA A 104 -2.75 -1.05 22.56
CA ALA A 104 -4.18 -0.84 22.30
C ALA A 104 -4.80 -1.96 21.44
N ALA A 105 -4.08 -2.36 20.40
CA ALA A 105 -4.52 -3.40 19.46
C ALA A 105 -3.31 -4.06 18.78
N SER A 106 -3.56 -5.23 18.19
CA SER A 106 -2.61 -5.90 17.33
C SER A 106 -3.27 -6.34 16.04
N LEU A 107 -2.64 -5.99 14.91
CA LEU A 107 -3.00 -6.48 13.59
C LEU A 107 -2.23 -7.78 13.34
N VAL A 108 -2.86 -8.90 13.69
CA VAL A 108 -2.28 -10.25 13.54
C VAL A 108 -3.00 -10.99 12.41
N ASP A 109 -2.28 -11.88 11.73
CA ASP A 109 -2.89 -12.77 10.75
C ASP A 109 -3.92 -13.71 11.43
N PRO A 110 -5.11 -13.93 10.86
CA PRO A 110 -6.09 -14.90 11.38
C PRO A 110 -5.53 -16.33 11.49
N GLU A 111 -4.54 -16.69 10.68
CA GLU A 111 -3.82 -17.96 10.72
C GLU A 111 -2.70 -18.00 11.78
N HIS A 112 -2.60 -16.95 12.61
CA HIS A 112 -1.61 -16.80 13.69
C HIS A 112 -0.15 -16.73 13.20
N ASP A 113 0.09 -16.26 11.97
CA ASP A 113 1.44 -15.86 11.55
C ASP A 113 1.84 -14.58 12.30
N SER A 114 2.95 -14.65 13.03
CA SER A 114 3.51 -13.53 13.80
C SER A 114 3.94 -12.35 12.94
N ARG A 115 4.09 -12.55 11.62
CA ARG A 115 4.46 -11.51 10.65
C ARG A 115 3.26 -10.68 10.17
N GLY A 116 2.05 -11.00 10.64
CA GLY A 116 0.83 -10.28 10.27
C GLY A 116 0.22 -10.75 8.95
N PRO A 117 -0.97 -10.21 8.60
CA PRO A 117 -1.72 -10.61 7.42
C PRO A 117 -0.96 -10.35 6.11
N LEU A 118 -1.18 -11.20 5.11
CA LEU A 118 -0.76 -10.93 3.74
C LEU A 118 -1.66 -9.85 3.13
N LEU A 119 -1.13 -8.65 2.93
CA LEU A 119 -1.90 -7.50 2.45
C LEU A 119 -1.76 -7.30 0.94
N ALA A 120 -0.58 -7.59 0.39
CA ALA A 120 -0.32 -7.47 -1.03
C ALA A 120 0.47 -8.66 -1.56
N GLN A 121 0.25 -9.02 -2.83
CA GLN A 121 1.01 -10.05 -3.53
C GLN A 121 1.14 -9.74 -5.03
N CYS A 122 2.24 -10.17 -5.63
CA CYS A 122 2.51 -10.04 -7.05
C CYS A 122 3.17 -11.30 -7.61
N ARG A 123 2.81 -11.62 -8.86
CA ARG A 123 3.39 -12.73 -9.62
C ARG A 123 4.47 -12.20 -10.56
N ALA A 124 5.67 -12.77 -10.49
CA ALA A 124 6.80 -12.43 -11.36
C ALA A 124 7.13 -10.92 -11.39
N CYS A 125 6.93 -10.23 -10.27
CA CYS A 125 7.26 -8.82 -10.11
C CYS A 125 8.76 -8.61 -9.92
N SER A 126 9.23 -7.48 -10.43
CA SER A 126 10.56 -6.95 -10.15
C SER A 126 10.69 -6.48 -8.69
N ASP A 127 11.92 -6.37 -8.19
CA ASP A 127 12.17 -5.89 -6.83
C ASP A 127 11.60 -4.48 -6.61
N GLY A 128 11.63 -3.62 -7.64
CA GLY A 128 11.04 -2.28 -7.59
C GLY A 128 9.52 -2.26 -7.48
N GLU A 129 8.83 -3.19 -8.16
CA GLU A 129 7.37 -3.35 -8.00
C GLU A 129 7.02 -3.89 -6.62
N LEU A 130 7.81 -4.84 -6.10
CA LEU A 130 7.62 -5.34 -4.74
C LEU A 130 7.85 -4.24 -3.70
N ALA A 131 8.83 -3.36 -3.89
CA ALA A 131 9.07 -2.20 -3.04
C ALA A 131 7.87 -1.23 -3.05
N GLY A 132 7.26 -0.98 -4.21
CA GLY A 132 6.03 -0.20 -4.32
C GLY A 132 4.87 -0.84 -3.55
N LEU A 133 4.67 -2.15 -3.72
CA LEU A 133 3.64 -2.90 -3.00
C LEU A 133 3.85 -2.91 -1.49
N ALA A 134 5.11 -2.84 -1.02
CA ALA A 134 5.38 -2.75 0.42
C ALA A 134 4.83 -1.46 1.03
N ILE A 135 4.91 -0.35 0.30
CA ILE A 135 4.37 0.94 0.74
C ILE A 135 2.83 0.91 0.72
N GLU A 136 2.23 0.36 -0.33
CA GLU A 136 0.77 0.21 -0.43
C GLU A 136 0.22 -0.70 0.69
N ALA A 137 0.86 -1.84 0.93
CA ALA A 137 0.51 -2.74 2.02
C ALA A 137 0.64 -2.06 3.40
N THR A 138 1.65 -1.21 3.59
CA THR A 138 1.81 -0.45 4.84
C THR A 138 0.64 0.52 5.06
N LEU A 139 0.21 1.24 4.01
CA LEU A 139 -0.94 2.13 4.07
C LEU A 139 -2.23 1.35 4.41
N GLU A 140 -2.45 0.21 3.76
CA GLU A 140 -3.61 -0.64 4.06
C GLU A 140 -3.56 -1.21 5.49
N ALA A 141 -2.37 -1.54 6.01
CA ALA A 141 -2.20 -1.99 7.39
C ALA A 141 -2.61 -0.91 8.39
N VAL A 142 -2.21 0.34 8.14
CA VAL A 142 -2.59 1.50 8.96
C VAL A 142 -4.10 1.69 8.94
N ASP A 143 -4.73 1.70 7.77
CA ASP A 143 -6.18 1.87 7.64
C ASP A 143 -6.94 0.78 8.43
N ARG A 144 -6.52 -0.49 8.32
CA ARG A 144 -7.13 -1.59 9.08
C ARG A 144 -6.89 -1.46 10.59
N PHE A 145 -5.71 -0.99 10.99
CA PHE A 145 -5.38 -0.78 12.39
C PHE A 145 -6.20 0.36 13.01
N GLU A 146 -6.41 1.45 12.27
CA GLU A 146 -7.33 2.53 12.67
C GLU A 146 -8.75 2.02 12.86
N GLU A 147 -9.24 1.14 11.97
CA GLU A 147 -10.57 0.52 12.14
C GLU A 147 -10.66 -0.34 13.41
N LEU A 148 -9.60 -1.09 13.74
CA LEU A 148 -9.53 -1.92 14.94
C LEU A 148 -9.42 -1.11 16.23
N THR A 149 -8.77 0.06 16.18
CA THR A 149 -8.58 0.95 17.33
C THR A 149 -9.66 2.01 17.45
N ALA A 150 -10.45 2.22 16.39
CA ALA A 150 -11.58 3.13 16.42
C ALA A 150 -12.49 2.72 17.59
N PRO A 151 -12.80 3.64 18.52
CA PRO A 151 -13.70 3.33 19.60
C PRO A 151 -14.99 2.85 18.99
N ALA A 152 -15.42 1.64 19.37
CA ALA A 152 -16.67 1.06 18.90
C ALA A 152 -17.73 2.16 19.04
N ALA A 153 -18.19 2.69 17.90
CA ALA A 153 -19.15 3.77 17.90
C ALA A 153 -20.27 3.33 18.85
N PRO A 154 -20.66 4.17 19.83
CA PRO A 154 -21.59 3.75 20.87
C PRO A 154 -22.73 3.09 20.15
N THR A 155 -22.84 1.77 20.33
CA THR A 155 -23.88 0.99 19.70
C THR A 155 -25.13 1.63 20.26
N VAL A 156 -25.80 2.41 19.42
CA VAL A 156 -27.06 3.03 19.78
C VAL A 156 -27.96 1.82 19.96
N GLU A 157 -28.08 1.38 21.21
CA GLU A 157 -28.93 0.28 21.61
C GLU A 157 -30.27 0.61 20.97
N PRO A 158 -30.75 -0.19 20.00
CA PRO A 158 -31.92 0.17 19.24
C PRO A 158 -33.04 0.35 20.25
N THR A 159 -33.36 1.62 20.55
CA THR A 159 -34.41 2.00 21.48
C THR A 159 -35.61 1.18 21.09
N SER A 160 -36.00 0.27 21.98
CA SER A 160 -37.12 -0.65 21.78
C SER A 160 -38.26 0.13 21.13
N PRO A 161 -38.75 -0.29 19.95
CA PRO A 161 -39.73 0.49 19.20
C PRO A 161 -40.92 0.77 20.12
N GLY A 162 -41.11 2.04 20.46
CA GLY A 162 -42.32 2.51 21.12
C GLY A 162 -43.53 2.14 20.25
N PRO A 163 -44.73 2.03 20.86
CA PRO A 163 -45.95 1.62 20.17
C PRO A 163 -46.10 2.34 18.84
N SER A 164 -46.11 1.54 17.76
CA SER A 164 -46.07 2.00 16.39
C SER A 164 -47.16 3.06 16.13
N PRO A 165 -46.78 4.28 15.72
CA PRO A 165 -47.70 5.21 15.06
C PRO A 165 -48.34 4.52 13.83
N PRO A 166 -49.58 4.88 13.46
CA PRO A 166 -50.31 4.24 12.37
C PRO A 166 -49.44 4.19 11.11
N GLU A 167 -49.37 2.98 10.55
CA GLU A 167 -48.52 2.56 9.44
C GLU A 167 -48.59 3.60 8.29
N PRO A 168 -47.51 4.37 8.07
CA PRO A 168 -47.42 5.25 6.91
C PRO A 168 -47.43 4.40 5.65
N SER A 169 -48.24 4.80 4.68
CA SER A 169 -48.35 4.18 3.37
C SER A 169 -46.97 3.80 2.80
N PRO A 170 -46.83 2.62 2.16
CA PRO A 170 -45.57 2.18 1.58
C PRO A 170 -44.91 3.32 0.80
N PRO A 171 -43.70 3.76 1.16
CA PRO A 171 -43.02 4.79 0.40
C PRO A 171 -42.86 4.27 -1.03
N GLU A 172 -43.32 5.04 -2.00
CA GLU A 172 -43.02 4.79 -3.40
C GLU A 172 -41.52 4.51 -3.54
N PRO A 173 -41.11 3.53 -4.35
CA PRO A 173 -39.71 3.21 -4.57
C PRO A 173 -39.01 4.49 -5.01
N THR A 174 -38.28 5.10 -4.07
CA THR A 174 -37.44 6.26 -4.34
C THR A 174 -36.40 5.73 -5.31
N SER A 175 -36.49 6.20 -6.55
CA SER A 175 -35.53 5.90 -7.61
C SER A 175 -34.12 6.01 -7.03
N PRO A 176 -33.22 5.03 -7.28
CA PRO A 176 -31.89 5.00 -6.68
C PRO A 176 -31.26 6.37 -6.86
N ASP A 177 -30.97 7.02 -5.72
CA ASP A 177 -30.38 8.36 -5.68
C ASP A 177 -29.21 8.37 -6.66
N GLU A 178 -29.36 9.13 -7.76
CA GLU A 178 -28.25 9.37 -8.66
C GLU A 178 -27.10 9.90 -7.81
N PRO A 179 -25.90 9.30 -7.91
CA PRO A 179 -24.78 9.70 -7.08
C PRO A 179 -24.59 11.20 -7.25
N GLU A 180 -24.85 11.93 -6.17
CA GLU A 180 -24.80 13.39 -6.15
C GLU A 180 -23.39 13.77 -6.61
N ARG A 181 -23.30 14.30 -7.84
CA ARG A 181 -22.02 14.62 -8.46
C ARG A 181 -21.45 15.81 -7.71
N VAL A 182 -20.62 15.54 -6.71
CA VAL A 182 -19.89 16.58 -5.99
C VAL A 182 -19.06 17.35 -6.99
N ALA A 183 -19.45 18.60 -7.24
CA ALA A 183 -18.75 19.46 -8.19
C ALA A 183 -17.32 19.69 -7.69
N LEU A 184 -16.34 19.40 -8.53
CA LEU A 184 -14.93 19.67 -8.25
C LEU A 184 -14.71 21.18 -8.08
N GLY A 185 -13.87 21.55 -7.12
CA GLY A 185 -13.48 22.94 -6.93
C GLY A 185 -12.65 23.45 -8.12
N PRO A 186 -12.47 24.78 -8.25
CA PRO A 186 -11.62 25.36 -9.30
C PRO A 186 -10.17 24.84 -9.25
N ALA A 187 -9.66 24.49 -8.06
CA ALA A 187 -8.36 23.84 -7.91
C ALA A 187 -8.36 22.39 -8.41
N GLY A 188 -9.44 21.64 -8.19
CA GLY A 188 -9.63 20.30 -8.75
C GLY A 188 -9.62 20.29 -10.28
N TRP A 189 -10.31 21.26 -10.91
CA TRP A 189 -10.27 21.43 -12.37
C TRP A 189 -8.88 21.79 -12.90
N ALA A 190 -8.12 22.64 -12.20
CA ALA A 190 -6.73 22.92 -12.54
C ALA A 190 -5.84 21.67 -12.45
N GLY A 191 -6.05 20.84 -11.43
CA GLY A 191 -5.38 19.56 -11.26
C GLY A 191 -5.65 18.58 -12.42
N VAL A 192 -6.91 18.45 -12.85
CA VAL A 192 -7.29 17.62 -14.00
C VAL A 192 -6.63 18.13 -15.29
N GLY A 193 -6.60 19.45 -15.50
CA GLY A 193 -5.92 20.06 -16.64
C GLY A 193 -4.41 19.77 -16.66
N LEU A 194 -3.75 19.90 -15.51
CA LEU A 194 -2.32 19.60 -15.36
C LEU A 194 -2.01 18.12 -15.56
N LEU A 195 -2.87 17.22 -15.07
CA LEU A 195 -2.72 15.78 -15.30
C LEU A 195 -2.84 15.44 -16.78
N GLY A 196 -3.82 16.00 -17.48
CA GLY A 196 -3.99 15.80 -18.92
C GLY A 196 -2.79 16.30 -19.73
N LEU A 197 -2.29 17.50 -19.42
CA LEU A 197 -1.12 18.07 -20.09
C LEU A 197 0.18 17.31 -19.76
N GLY A 198 0.33 16.90 -18.49
CA GLY A 198 1.46 16.09 -18.03
C GLY A 198 1.51 14.73 -18.73
N LEU A 199 0.36 14.06 -18.85
CA LEU A 199 0.27 12.77 -19.55
C LEU A 199 0.62 12.91 -21.03
N ALA A 200 0.05 13.91 -21.72
CA ALA A 200 0.31 14.15 -23.14
C ALA A 200 1.80 14.46 -23.41
N SER A 201 2.42 15.27 -22.56
CA SER A 201 3.86 15.59 -22.66
C SER A 201 4.75 14.40 -22.34
N ALA A 202 4.42 13.59 -21.33
CA ALA A 202 5.15 12.37 -20.98
C ALA A 202 5.13 11.33 -22.11
N VAL A 203 3.96 11.08 -22.71
CA VAL A 203 3.83 10.17 -23.87
C VAL A 203 4.64 10.69 -25.06
N THR A 204 4.57 12.00 -25.33
CA THR A 204 5.35 12.61 -26.42
C THR A 204 6.86 12.47 -26.18
N GLY A 205 7.32 12.73 -24.94
CA GLY A 205 8.71 12.57 -24.55
C GLY A 205 9.20 11.12 -24.65
N ALA A 206 8.37 10.15 -24.24
CA ALA A 206 8.67 8.73 -24.36
C ALA A 206 8.82 8.29 -25.82
N VAL A 207 7.92 8.72 -26.72
CA VAL A 207 8.00 8.41 -28.16
C VAL A 207 9.24 9.03 -28.81
N LEU A 208 9.63 10.25 -28.41
CA LEU A 208 10.85 10.88 -28.89
C LEU A 208 12.10 10.17 -28.38
N ALA A 209 12.10 9.72 -27.12
CA ALA A 209 13.21 9.00 -26.52
C ALA A 209 13.38 7.58 -27.11
N SER A 210 12.30 6.94 -27.54
CA SER A 210 12.31 5.57 -28.07
C SER A 210 12.59 5.48 -29.57
N ARG A 211 12.54 6.58 -30.32
CA ARG A 211 12.84 6.55 -31.76
C ARG A 211 14.33 6.34 -32.00
N GLU A 212 14.65 5.28 -32.72
CA GLU A 212 16.01 5.05 -33.21
C GLU A 212 16.40 6.13 -34.23
N PRO A 213 17.68 6.52 -34.30
CA PRO A 213 18.16 7.46 -35.30
C PRO A 213 17.92 6.92 -36.72
N ALA A 214 16.93 7.44 -37.42
CA ALA A 214 16.68 7.07 -38.81
C ALA A 214 17.65 7.84 -39.74
N PRO A 215 18.38 7.16 -40.63
CA PRO A 215 19.21 7.83 -41.63
C PRO A 215 18.32 8.56 -42.65
N PHE A 216 18.67 9.81 -42.98
CA PHE A 216 18.01 10.54 -44.06
C PHE A 216 18.45 9.95 -45.41
N PRO A 217 17.52 9.66 -46.33
CA PRO A 217 17.83 8.93 -47.56
C PRO A 217 18.65 9.70 -48.60
N ASP A 218 18.86 11.02 -48.46
CA ASP A 218 19.33 11.86 -49.59
C ASP A 218 20.57 12.74 -49.33
N GLU A 219 21.30 12.59 -48.21
CA GLU A 219 22.52 13.40 -47.97
C GLU A 219 23.79 12.54 -47.79
N PRO A 220 24.66 12.43 -48.82
CA PRO A 220 25.81 11.53 -48.81
C PRO A 220 27.05 12.02 -48.02
N THR A 221 27.07 13.22 -47.44
CA THR A 221 28.30 13.74 -46.82
C THR A 221 28.04 14.74 -45.70
N LYS A 222 27.68 14.22 -44.53
CA LYS A 222 28.02 14.67 -43.16
C LYS A 222 26.99 14.07 -42.21
N HIS A 223 27.29 12.89 -41.69
CA HIS A 223 26.50 12.23 -40.66
C HIS A 223 26.69 12.96 -39.32
N GLU A 224 26.17 14.18 -39.21
CA GLU A 224 25.84 14.77 -37.92
C GLU A 224 24.52 14.11 -37.51
N LEU A 225 24.60 12.89 -36.94
CA LEU A 225 23.45 12.25 -36.33
C LEU A 225 22.94 13.21 -35.26
N ARG A 226 21.83 13.90 -35.55
CA ARG A 226 21.10 14.63 -34.52
C ARG A 226 20.56 13.58 -33.56
N ASP A 227 21.29 13.36 -32.48
CA ASP A 227 20.80 12.55 -31.38
C ASP A 227 19.59 13.29 -30.79
N LEU A 228 18.40 12.71 -30.97
CA LEU A 228 17.14 13.24 -30.44
C LEU A 228 16.88 12.77 -29.01
N ARG A 229 17.76 11.93 -28.43
CA ARG A 229 17.62 11.47 -27.04
C ARG A 229 17.76 12.59 -26.01
N PRO A 230 18.74 13.53 -26.10
CA PRO A 230 18.85 14.63 -25.14
C PRO A 230 17.58 15.48 -25.00
N PRO A 231 16.91 15.95 -26.09
CA PRO A 231 15.65 16.65 -25.95
C PRO A 231 14.48 15.73 -25.54
N GLY A 232 14.54 14.42 -25.83
CA GLY A 232 13.54 13.45 -25.35
C GLY A 232 13.49 13.40 -23.82
N TYR A 233 14.65 13.32 -23.15
CA TYR A 233 14.73 13.28 -21.70
C TYR A 233 14.26 14.57 -21.01
N THR A 234 14.50 15.74 -21.62
CA THR A 234 14.05 17.01 -21.04
C THR A 234 12.53 17.12 -21.08
N VAL A 235 11.90 16.74 -22.20
CA VAL A 235 10.43 16.73 -22.32
C VAL A 235 9.80 15.72 -21.36
N LEU A 236 10.41 14.54 -21.21
CA LEU A 236 9.95 13.50 -20.29
C LEU A 236 10.05 13.98 -18.83
N GLY A 237 11.15 14.63 -18.45
CA GLY A 237 11.34 15.21 -17.12
C GLY A 237 10.31 16.29 -16.79
N VAL A 238 10.04 17.21 -17.74
CA VAL A 238 9.02 18.26 -17.56
C VAL A 238 7.62 17.65 -17.45
N GLY A 239 7.29 16.67 -18.28
CA GLY A 239 6.00 15.96 -18.22
C GLY A 239 5.79 15.23 -16.89
N GLY A 240 6.83 14.57 -16.38
CA GLY A 240 6.80 13.93 -15.06
C GLY A 240 6.56 14.92 -13.93
N ALA A 241 7.24 16.07 -13.94
CA ALA A 241 7.03 17.11 -12.94
C ALA A 241 5.59 17.68 -12.94
N LEU A 242 5.01 17.86 -14.13
CA LEU A 242 3.62 18.31 -14.28
C LEU A 242 2.61 17.28 -13.76
N LEU A 243 2.84 15.97 -13.98
CA LEU A 243 2.00 14.90 -13.44
C LEU A 243 1.99 14.90 -11.91
N VAL A 244 3.17 14.95 -11.28
CA VAL A 244 3.29 14.99 -9.81
C VAL A 244 2.59 16.22 -9.25
N THR A 245 2.81 17.39 -9.85
CA THR A 245 2.17 18.64 -9.42
C THR A 245 0.64 18.57 -9.55
N GLY A 246 0.12 18.03 -10.65
CA GLY A 246 -1.32 17.84 -10.87
C GLY A 246 -1.94 16.87 -9.87
N ALA A 247 -1.26 15.76 -9.54
CA ALA A 247 -1.72 14.79 -8.56
C ALA A 247 -1.81 15.40 -7.14
N VAL A 248 -0.79 16.15 -6.71
CA VAL A 248 -0.79 16.82 -5.39
C VAL A 248 -1.95 17.81 -5.27
N LEU A 249 -2.20 18.63 -6.30
CA LEU A 249 -3.32 19.57 -6.30
C LEU A 249 -4.67 18.85 -6.19
N LEU A 250 -4.82 17.71 -6.87
CA LEU A 250 -6.05 16.90 -6.81
C LEU A 250 -6.26 16.29 -5.41
N VAL A 251 -5.20 15.80 -4.77
CA VAL A 251 -5.26 15.30 -3.38
C VAL A 251 -5.61 16.42 -2.40
N VAL A 252 -5.02 17.60 -2.55
CA VAL A 252 -5.30 18.77 -1.70
C VAL A 252 -6.75 19.22 -1.85
N ASP A 253 -7.27 19.30 -3.08
CA ASP A 253 -8.67 19.67 -3.33
C ASP A 253 -9.62 18.63 -2.73
N ARG A 254 -9.32 17.34 -2.87
CA ARG A 254 -10.11 16.26 -2.27
C ARG A 254 -10.11 16.30 -0.75
N ARG A 255 -8.95 16.57 -0.13
CA ARG A 255 -8.86 16.78 1.34
C ARG A 255 -9.66 18.00 1.78
N ARG A 256 -9.60 19.10 1.02
CA ARG A 256 -10.36 20.33 1.32
C ARG A 256 -11.86 20.11 1.20
N ALA A 257 -12.32 19.42 0.15
CA ALA A 257 -13.72 19.06 -0.06
C ALA A 257 -14.27 18.18 1.07
N ARG A 258 -13.48 17.20 1.54
CA ARG A 258 -13.84 16.37 2.72
C ARG A 258 -13.97 17.18 4.00
N ARG A 259 -13.12 18.20 4.21
CA ARG A 259 -13.23 19.09 5.37
C ARG A 259 -14.43 20.03 5.27
N SER A 260 -14.79 20.50 4.07
CA SER A 260 -15.95 21.39 3.91
C SER A 260 -17.28 20.69 4.15
N THR A 261 -17.40 19.40 3.81
CA THR A 261 -18.62 18.63 4.10
C THR A 261 -18.81 18.32 5.59
N GLN A 262 -17.75 18.42 6.40
CA GLN A 262 -17.85 18.31 7.86
C GLN A 262 -18.24 19.63 8.54
N ALA A 263 -18.22 20.77 7.86
CA ALA A 263 -18.23 22.05 8.56
C ALA A 263 -19.60 22.57 8.97
N HIS A 264 -20.67 22.47 8.17
CA HIS A 264 -21.96 23.07 8.57
C HIS A 264 -23.15 22.35 7.94
N ARG A 265 -23.86 21.52 8.70
CA ARG A 265 -25.26 21.22 8.40
C ARG A 265 -26.11 22.30 9.06
N PRO A 266 -26.75 23.22 8.31
CA PRO A 266 -27.74 24.11 8.91
C PRO A 266 -28.90 23.25 9.41
N VAL A 267 -29.02 23.12 10.73
CA VAL A 267 -30.18 22.49 11.36
C VAL A 267 -31.32 23.51 11.25
N VAL A 268 -32.13 23.38 10.21
CA VAL A 268 -33.36 24.19 10.07
C VAL A 268 -34.48 23.44 10.79
N GLY A 269 -34.62 23.71 12.09
CA GLY A 269 -35.73 23.21 12.91
C GLY A 269 -36.86 24.25 13.02
N PRO A 270 -38.14 23.83 13.16
CA PRO A 270 -39.29 24.74 13.20
C PRO A 270 -39.34 25.71 14.41
N SER A 271 -38.39 25.62 15.35
CA SER A 271 -38.34 26.50 16.53
C SER A 271 -36.94 27.01 16.93
N LEU A 272 -35.88 26.69 16.17
CA LEU A 272 -34.51 27.07 16.51
C LEU A 272 -33.73 27.47 15.25
N THR A 273 -33.45 28.77 15.10
CA THR A 273 -32.38 29.29 14.25
C THR A 273 -31.12 29.42 15.09
N GLY A 274 -30.27 28.39 15.05
CA GLY A 274 -28.98 28.36 15.75
C GLY A 274 -27.91 27.74 14.87
N ILE A 275 -26.66 28.17 15.05
CA ILE A 275 -25.49 27.50 14.46
C ILE A 275 -25.01 26.49 15.51
N GLU A 276 -25.34 25.22 15.34
CA GLU A 276 -24.78 24.15 16.18
C GLU A 276 -23.39 23.80 15.65
N VAL A 277 -22.36 24.12 16.42
CA VAL A 277 -20.97 23.76 16.07
C VAL A 277 -20.65 22.45 16.79
N ILE A 278 -20.83 21.33 16.09
CA ILE A 278 -20.45 20.01 16.61
C ILE A 278 -18.94 19.84 16.37
N TRP A 279 -18.14 20.10 17.40
CA TRP A 279 -16.73 19.69 17.41
C TRP A 279 -16.65 18.22 17.79
N ARG A 280 -16.25 17.36 16.85
CA ARG A 280 -15.74 16.01 17.17
C ARG A 280 -14.24 16.14 17.43
N PHE A 281 -13.84 15.93 18.68
CA PHE A 281 -12.45 15.65 19.06
C PHE A 281 -12.19 14.15 18.93
#